data_AF-A0A7C1GSW8-F1
#
_entry.id   AF-A0A7C1GSW8-F1
#
_cell.length_a   1.000
_cell.length_b   1.000
_cell.length_c   1.000
_cell.angle_alpha   90.00
_cell.angle_beta   90.00
_cell.angle_gamma   90.00
#
_symmetry.space_group_name_H-M   'P 1'
#
loop_
_entity.id
_entity.type
_entity.pdbx_description
1 polymer ?
#
loop_
_entity_poly.entity_id
_entity_poly.type
_entity_poly.pdbx_seq_one_letter_code
_entity_poly.pdbx_strand_id
1 'polypeptide(L)'
;MKVTRRAPLAVILVLLLGTMLLAAETEYTVVKGDTLWEIAKAYDVDWKEIAELNGITDEYALQVGTVLKIPAAYTEISVMIPNIDHDIPAVICIPEGDGPFPIVVMLHGTGSDKSEAGGGYLLAAPALAEAGIASVRFDFIGNGESTADYIDYNFTSAVDDTNIAFAYAASLPRIDGHRAGIMGWSQGGTIALLAAGQNP
;
A
#
# COMPACT_ATOMS: atom_id res chain seq x y z
N MET A 1 -24.77 -46.16 -12.24
CA MET A 1 -24.85 -45.09 -11.22
C MET A 1 -23.43 -44.64 -10.89
N LYS A 2 -22.88 -43.66 -11.62
CA LYS A 2 -21.51 -43.14 -11.41
C LYS A 2 -21.58 -41.95 -10.46
N VAL A 3 -21.06 -42.13 -9.26
CA VAL A 3 -20.96 -41.06 -8.25
C VAL A 3 -19.87 -40.09 -8.69
N THR A 4 -20.28 -38.86 -9.01
CA THR A 4 -19.45 -37.69 -9.26
C THR A 4 -18.82 -37.20 -7.96
N ARG A 5 -17.49 -37.12 -7.88
CA ARG A 5 -16.81 -36.32 -6.85
C ARG A 5 -16.52 -34.94 -7.44
N ARG A 6 -17.32 -33.95 -7.06
CA ARG A 6 -16.97 -32.53 -7.24
C ARG A 6 -15.90 -32.20 -6.19
N ALA A 7 -14.77 -31.66 -6.63
CA ALA A 7 -13.80 -31.05 -5.73
C ALA A 7 -14.48 -29.88 -4.99
N PRO A 8 -14.21 -29.66 -3.70
CA PRO A 8 -14.79 -28.51 -3.00
C PRO A 8 -14.12 -27.24 -3.52
N LEU A 9 -14.94 -26.27 -3.91
CA LEU A 9 -14.51 -24.87 -4.02
C LEU A 9 -13.99 -24.47 -2.64
N ALA A 10 -12.70 -24.14 -2.54
CA ALA A 10 -12.17 -23.41 -1.40
C ALA A 10 -12.72 -21.99 -1.50
N VAL A 11 -13.75 -21.69 -0.72
CA VAL A 11 -14.15 -20.31 -0.43
C VAL A 11 -13.09 -19.78 0.53
N ILE A 12 -12.14 -19.00 0.01
CA ILE A 12 -11.21 -18.24 0.85
C ILE A 12 -12.05 -17.14 1.50
N LEU A 13 -12.49 -17.41 2.72
CA LEU A 13 -13.08 -16.41 3.60
C LEU A 13 -11.94 -15.50 4.06
N VAL A 14 -11.82 -14.32 3.44
CA VAL A 14 -10.94 -13.26 3.94
C VAL A 14 -11.54 -12.76 5.26
N LEU A 15 -11.08 -13.33 6.37
CA LEU A 15 -11.35 -12.82 7.71
C LEU A 15 -10.58 -11.50 7.83
N LEU A 16 -11.30 -10.37 7.84
CA LEU A 16 -10.80 -9.02 8.14
C LEU A 16 -10.39 -8.91 9.63
N LEU A 17 -9.44 -9.72 10.08
CA LEU A 17 -8.83 -9.59 11.40
C LEU A 17 -7.69 -8.57 11.29
N GLY A 18 -7.98 -7.31 11.64
CA GLY A 18 -6.96 -6.32 11.97
C GLY A 18 -6.56 -5.32 10.88
N THR A 19 -7.38 -5.07 9.85
CA THR A 19 -7.12 -3.98 8.92
C THR A 19 -7.41 -2.64 9.59
N MET A 20 -6.38 -1.84 9.84
CA MET A 20 -6.54 -0.44 10.25
C MET A 20 -6.39 0.44 9.01
N LEU A 21 -7.47 1.14 8.67
CA LEU A 21 -7.48 2.08 7.56
C LEU A 21 -6.95 3.42 8.07
N LEU A 22 -5.75 3.81 7.63
CA LEU A 22 -5.22 5.14 7.84
C LEU A 22 -5.40 5.90 6.52
N ALA A 23 -6.42 6.74 6.45
CA ALA A 23 -6.45 7.77 5.42
C ALA A 23 -5.37 8.80 5.77
N ALA A 24 -4.40 9.01 4.89
CA ALA A 24 -3.43 10.08 5.05
C ALA A 24 -4.15 11.42 4.86
N GLU A 25 -4.67 12.02 5.93
CA GLU A 25 -5.28 13.36 5.83
C GLU A 25 -4.18 14.39 5.60
N THR A 26 -4.11 14.92 4.37
CA THR A 26 -3.24 16.07 4.07
C THR A 26 -4.00 17.33 4.45
N GLU A 27 -3.44 18.13 5.35
CA GLU A 27 -4.04 19.41 5.74
C GLU A 27 -3.26 20.58 5.14
N TYR A 28 -3.98 21.64 4.74
CA TYR A 28 -3.41 22.88 4.25
C TYR A 28 -4.00 24.08 4.99
N THR A 29 -3.15 24.97 5.50
CA THR A 29 -3.62 26.22 6.12
C THR A 29 -3.62 27.34 5.09
N VAL A 30 -4.81 27.89 4.84
CA VAL A 30 -5.04 28.96 3.88
C VAL A 30 -4.27 30.22 4.28
N VAL A 31 -3.48 30.75 3.36
CA VAL A 31 -2.75 32.01 3.50
C VAL A 31 -3.33 33.09 2.59
N LYS A 32 -2.89 34.33 2.82
CA LYS A 32 -3.39 35.49 2.07
C LYS A 32 -3.01 35.35 0.59
N GLY A 33 -4.03 35.31 -0.27
CA GLY A 33 -3.88 35.30 -1.72
C GLY A 33 -4.20 33.95 -2.36
N ASP A 34 -4.42 32.91 -1.56
CA ASP A 34 -4.77 31.59 -2.08
C ASP A 34 -6.14 31.57 -2.75
N THR A 35 -6.26 30.66 -3.70
CA THR A 35 -7.54 30.21 -4.26
C THR A 35 -7.62 28.70 -4.18
N LEU A 36 -8.83 28.13 -4.12
CA LEU A 36 -9.01 26.67 -4.14
C LEU A 36 -8.34 26.05 -5.37
N TRP A 37 -8.36 26.75 -6.51
CA TRP A 37 -7.75 26.29 -7.75
C TRP A 37 -6.22 26.17 -7.64
N GLU A 38 -5.54 27.17 -7.08
CA GLU A 38 -4.08 27.15 -6.93
C GLU A 38 -3.64 26.11 -5.89
N ILE A 39 -4.39 25.96 -4.81
CA ILE A 39 -4.16 24.92 -3.80
C ILE A 39 -4.34 23.54 -4.45
N ALA A 40 -5.48 23.29 -5.09
CA ALA A 40 -5.77 22.02 -5.74
C ALA A 40 -4.69 21.61 -6.75
N LYS A 41 -4.23 22.57 -7.55
CA LYS A 41 -3.13 22.37 -8.50
C LYS A 41 -1.81 22.02 -7.81
N ALA A 42 -1.52 22.58 -6.63
CA ALA A 42 -0.31 22.27 -5.88
C ALA A 42 -0.32 20.84 -5.31
N TYR A 43 -1.50 20.29 -5.06
CA TYR A 43 -1.73 18.95 -4.50
C TYR A 43 -2.19 17.91 -5.53
N ASP A 44 -2.27 18.28 -6.82
CA ASP A 44 -2.74 17.44 -7.93
C ASP A 44 -4.12 16.79 -7.70
N VAL A 45 -5.06 17.54 -7.12
CA VAL A 45 -6.45 17.11 -6.89
C VAL A 45 -7.44 18.04 -7.59
N ASP A 46 -8.70 17.61 -7.74
CA ASP A 46 -9.76 18.53 -8.20
C ASP A 46 -10.14 19.49 -7.06
N TRP A 47 -10.17 20.79 -7.35
CA TRP A 47 -10.58 21.80 -6.38
C TRP A 47 -12.01 21.58 -5.87
N LYS A 48 -12.87 20.92 -6.65
CA LYS A 48 -14.22 20.54 -6.24
C LYS A 48 -14.20 19.49 -5.14
N GLU A 49 -13.29 18.54 -5.19
CA GLU A 49 -13.14 17.53 -4.14
C GLU A 49 -12.67 18.18 -2.83
N ILE A 50 -11.76 19.16 -2.90
CA ILE A 50 -11.40 20.00 -1.75
C ILE A 50 -12.63 20.74 -1.23
N ALA A 51 -13.40 21.39 -2.12
CA ALA A 51 -14.58 22.16 -1.72
C ALA A 51 -15.62 21.27 -1.03
N GLU A 52 -15.94 20.12 -1.61
CA GLU A 52 -16.90 19.15 -1.07
C GLU A 52 -16.43 18.59 0.27
N LEU A 53 -15.16 18.17 0.38
CA LEU A 53 -14.58 17.61 1.60
C LEU A 53 -14.59 18.61 2.77
N ASN A 54 -14.51 19.91 2.47
CA ASN A 54 -14.50 20.99 3.46
C ASN A 54 -15.83 21.72 3.60
N GLY A 55 -16.89 21.29 2.90
CA GLY A 55 -18.20 21.94 2.92
C GLY A 55 -18.20 23.38 2.39
N ILE A 56 -17.28 23.73 1.49
CA ILE A 56 -17.15 25.05 0.89
C ILE A 56 -18.12 25.16 -0.29
N THR A 57 -19.01 26.14 -0.23
CA THR A 57 -20.04 26.40 -1.27
C THR A 57 -19.73 27.60 -2.14
N ASP A 58 -18.84 28.49 -1.70
CA ASP A 58 -18.36 29.65 -2.44
C ASP A 58 -16.83 29.60 -2.52
N GLU A 59 -16.32 29.32 -3.73
CA GLU A 59 -14.90 29.12 -4.03
C GLU A 59 -14.03 30.37 -3.80
N TYR A 60 -14.64 31.56 -3.74
CA TYR A 60 -13.94 32.83 -3.52
C TYR A 60 -13.94 33.28 -2.05
N ALA A 61 -14.64 32.57 -1.17
CA ALA A 61 -14.81 32.92 0.24
C ALA A 61 -13.79 32.24 1.16
N LEU A 62 -12.63 31.84 0.64
CA LEU A 62 -11.53 31.28 1.42
C LEU A 62 -11.05 32.27 2.49
N GLN A 63 -11.16 31.87 3.75
CA GLN A 63 -10.70 32.66 4.89
C GLN A 63 -9.27 32.30 5.24
N VAL A 64 -8.41 33.31 5.36
CA VAL A 64 -7.03 33.13 5.82
C VAL A 64 -7.04 32.51 7.22
N GLY A 65 -6.24 31.45 7.39
CA GLY A 65 -6.16 30.67 8.62
C GLY A 65 -7.13 29.48 8.69
N THR A 66 -8.03 29.31 7.70
CA THR A 66 -8.81 28.08 7.57
C THR A 66 -7.88 26.91 7.28
N VAL A 67 -8.08 25.80 7.99
CA VAL A 67 -7.42 24.51 7.68
C VAL A 67 -8.33 23.74 6.75
N LEU A 68 -7.84 23.46 5.55
CA LEU A 68 -8.50 22.62 4.56
C LEU A 68 -8.00 21.19 4.68
N LYS A 69 -8.93 20.24 4.65
CA LYS A 69 -8.66 18.85 4.33
C LYS A 69 -8.45 18.71 2.83
N ILE A 70 -7.32 18.19 2.43
CA ILE A 70 -7.00 17.90 1.04
C ILE A 70 -7.27 16.40 0.83
N PRO A 71 -8.07 16.02 -0.18
CA PRO A 71 -8.24 14.62 -0.55
C PRO A 71 -6.89 13.94 -0.73
N ALA A 72 -6.71 12.77 -0.12
CA ALA A 72 -5.51 11.98 -0.34
C ALA A 72 -5.56 11.36 -1.75
N ALA A 73 -4.46 11.43 -2.50
CA ALA A 73 -4.35 10.75 -3.80
C ALA A 73 -4.30 9.21 -3.67
N TYR A 74 -4.22 8.69 -2.45
CA TYR A 74 -4.12 7.27 -2.14
C TYR A 74 -4.58 6.94 -0.72
N THR A 75 -4.83 5.66 -0.48
CA THR A 75 -5.15 5.08 0.82
C THR A 75 -4.05 4.10 1.25
N GLU A 76 -3.54 4.21 2.49
CA GLU A 76 -2.67 3.20 3.09
C GLU A 76 -3.45 2.28 4.04
N ILE A 77 -3.25 0.97 3.88
CA ILE A 77 -3.87 -0.08 4.68
C ILE A 77 -2.76 -0.80 5.43
N SER A 78 -2.71 -0.62 6.75
CA SER A 78 -1.87 -1.45 7.62
C SER A 78 -2.57 -2.77 7.91
N VAL A 79 -1.87 -3.88 7.69
CA VAL A 79 -2.43 -5.23 7.79
C VAL A 79 -1.38 -6.22 8.29
N MET A 80 -1.83 -7.15 9.15
CA MET A 80 -1.08 -8.36 9.51
C MET A 80 -1.52 -9.47 8.57
N ILE A 81 -0.70 -9.81 7.58
CA ILE A 81 -1.04 -10.82 6.58
C ILE A 81 -0.74 -12.20 7.16
N PRO A 82 -1.72 -13.11 7.30
CA PRO A 82 -1.48 -14.42 7.89
C PRO A 82 -0.58 -15.29 6.99
N ASN A 83 0.51 -15.82 7.55
CA ASN A 83 1.29 -16.93 7.01
C ASN A 83 1.12 -18.16 7.93
N ILE A 84 1.57 -19.34 7.50
CA ILE A 84 1.35 -20.61 8.21
C ILE A 84 1.98 -20.57 9.61
N ASP A 85 3.18 -20.01 9.73
CA ASP A 85 3.98 -20.08 10.95
C ASP A 85 4.14 -18.71 11.66
N HIS A 86 3.80 -17.59 10.98
CA HIS A 86 3.88 -16.22 11.51
C HIS A 86 2.91 -15.28 10.78
N ASP A 87 2.70 -14.08 11.31
CA ASP A 87 2.01 -13.00 10.58
C ASP A 87 3.04 -12.05 9.96
N ILE A 88 2.74 -11.53 8.77
CA ILE A 88 3.59 -10.59 8.03
C ILE A 88 3.01 -9.16 8.18
N PRO A 89 3.64 -8.28 8.96
CA PRO A 89 3.21 -6.88 9.06
C PRO A 89 3.47 -6.15 7.74
N ALA A 90 2.42 -5.61 7.14
CA ALA A 90 2.48 -4.97 5.83
C ALA A 90 1.69 -3.66 5.78
N VAL A 91 2.09 -2.80 4.85
CA VAL A 91 1.32 -1.63 4.43
C VAL A 91 1.07 -1.74 2.93
N ILE A 92 -0.20 -1.65 2.55
CA ILE A 92 -0.64 -1.62 1.16
C ILE A 92 -1.07 -0.20 0.84
N CYS A 93 -0.41 0.43 -0.13
CA CYS A 93 -0.77 1.75 -0.62
C CYS A 93 -1.54 1.59 -1.94
N ILE A 94 -2.77 2.12 -2.00
CA ILE A 94 -3.69 1.98 -3.13
C ILE A 94 -4.01 3.38 -3.66
N PRO A 95 -3.78 3.67 -4.96
CA PRO A 95 -4.19 4.94 -5.56
C PRO A 95 -5.69 5.18 -5.44
N GLU A 96 -6.10 6.45 -5.39
CA GLU A 96 -7.50 6.80 -5.61
C GLU A 96 -7.90 6.75 -7.10
N GLY A 97 -9.21 6.62 -7.37
CA GLY A 97 -9.76 6.43 -8.72
C GLY A 97 -10.22 5.01 -9.05
N ASP A 98 -10.62 4.79 -10.31
CA ASP A 98 -11.42 3.62 -10.72
C ASP A 98 -10.66 2.27 -10.75
N GLY A 99 -9.33 2.28 -10.85
CA GLY A 99 -8.51 1.07 -10.93
C GLY A 99 -8.93 0.10 -12.08
N PRO A 100 -8.59 -1.19 -11.99
CA PRO A 100 -7.63 -1.77 -11.06
C PRO A 100 -6.19 -1.33 -11.39
N PHE A 101 -5.39 -1.10 -10.36
CA PHE A 101 -4.05 -0.53 -10.48
C PHE A 101 -2.99 -1.63 -10.59
N PRO A 102 -1.93 -1.45 -11.42
CA PRO A 102 -0.74 -2.29 -11.33
C PRO A 102 -0.12 -2.15 -9.92
N ILE A 103 0.65 -3.14 -9.48
CA ILE A 103 1.22 -3.17 -8.13
C ILE A 103 2.74 -3.40 -8.13
N VAL A 104 3.45 -2.74 -7.22
CA VAL A 104 4.87 -2.98 -6.93
C VAL A 104 5.04 -3.55 -5.53
N VAL A 105 5.71 -4.70 -5.44
CA VAL A 105 6.15 -5.29 -4.16
C VAL A 105 7.52 -4.69 -3.79
N MET A 106 7.64 -4.12 -2.59
CA MET A 106 8.85 -3.45 -2.11
C MET A 106 9.49 -4.20 -0.94
N LEU A 107 10.75 -4.63 -1.13
CA LEU A 107 11.46 -5.52 -0.22
C LEU A 107 12.64 -4.82 0.46
N HIS A 108 12.61 -4.73 1.79
CA HIS A 108 13.62 -3.98 2.53
C HIS A 108 14.99 -4.69 2.63
N GLY A 109 16.03 -3.93 2.96
CA GLY A 109 17.39 -4.43 3.20
C GLY A 109 17.63 -5.03 4.59
N THR A 110 18.81 -5.61 4.80
CA THR A 110 19.22 -6.22 6.08
C THR A 110 19.20 -5.20 7.22
N GLY A 111 18.56 -5.56 8.33
CA GLY A 111 18.49 -4.72 9.54
C GLY A 111 17.60 -3.49 9.39
N SER A 112 16.81 -3.42 8.32
CA SER A 112 15.78 -2.39 8.11
C SER A 112 14.39 -2.90 8.50
N ASP A 113 13.37 -2.22 8.02
CA ASP A 113 11.96 -2.52 8.14
C ASP A 113 11.25 -2.08 6.84
N LYS A 114 9.93 -2.29 6.76
CA LYS A 114 9.08 -1.99 5.61
C LYS A 114 9.14 -0.53 5.13
N SER A 115 9.68 0.39 5.92
CA SER A 115 9.92 1.79 5.55
C SER A 115 11.21 1.99 4.73
N GLU A 116 12.10 1.01 4.74
CA GLU A 116 13.49 1.05 4.23
C GLU A 116 14.37 2.12 4.92
N ALA A 117 15.69 1.91 4.90
CA ALA A 117 16.67 2.83 5.45
C ALA A 117 16.48 4.25 4.89
N GLY A 118 16.41 5.22 5.80
CA GLY A 118 16.17 6.62 5.45
C GLY A 118 14.74 6.92 4.99
N GLY A 119 13.78 6.00 5.17
CA GLY A 119 12.38 6.17 4.76
C GLY A 119 12.16 6.03 3.26
N GLY A 120 13.05 5.32 2.55
CA GLY A 120 12.99 5.18 1.09
C GLY A 120 11.62 4.69 0.59
N TYR A 121 11.00 3.73 1.28
CA TYR A 121 9.68 3.22 0.90
C TYR A 121 8.51 4.01 1.47
N LEU A 122 8.71 4.78 2.55
CA LEU A 122 7.72 5.76 3.00
C LEU A 122 7.54 6.89 1.97
N LEU A 123 8.58 7.20 1.19
CA LEU A 123 8.50 8.18 0.11
C LEU A 123 8.10 7.54 -1.23
N ALA A 124 8.58 6.34 -1.51
CA ALA A 124 8.29 5.68 -2.78
C ALA A 124 6.83 5.21 -2.89
N ALA A 125 6.20 4.72 -1.80
CA ALA A 125 4.83 4.23 -1.85
C ALA A 125 3.81 5.32 -2.24
N PRO A 126 3.83 6.52 -1.63
CA PRO A 126 3.03 7.66 -2.09
C PRO A 126 3.30 8.05 -3.54
N ALA A 127 4.58 8.15 -3.93
CA ALA A 127 4.96 8.57 -5.28
C ALA A 127 4.50 7.57 -6.36
N LEU A 128 4.54 6.27 -6.06
CA LEU A 128 3.95 5.24 -6.92
C LEU A 128 2.44 5.41 -7.02
N ALA A 129 1.78 5.68 -5.90
CA ALA A 129 0.33 5.77 -5.88
C ALA A 129 -0.19 7.01 -6.64
N GLU A 130 0.48 8.15 -6.50
CA GLU A 130 0.25 9.35 -7.32
C GLU A 130 0.46 9.07 -8.82
N ALA A 131 1.36 8.14 -9.17
CA ALA A 131 1.54 7.66 -10.54
C ALA A 131 0.54 6.58 -10.98
N GLY A 132 -0.47 6.27 -10.17
CA GLY A 132 -1.47 5.23 -10.45
C GLY A 132 -0.96 3.81 -10.29
N ILE A 133 0.08 3.59 -9.47
CA ILE A 133 0.69 2.30 -9.19
C ILE A 133 0.52 1.99 -7.70
N ALA A 134 -0.21 0.92 -7.38
CA ALA A 134 -0.31 0.45 -6.02
C ALA A 134 1.02 -0.15 -5.54
N SER A 135 1.19 -0.27 -4.23
CA SER A 135 2.35 -0.94 -3.67
C SER A 135 2.04 -1.72 -2.42
N VAL A 136 2.84 -2.75 -2.15
CA VAL A 136 2.87 -3.45 -0.86
C VAL A 136 4.31 -3.47 -0.35
N ARG A 137 4.49 -3.03 0.89
CA ARG A 137 5.75 -3.11 1.65
C ARG A 137 5.47 -3.85 2.94
N PHE A 138 6.41 -4.65 3.41
CA PHE A 138 6.21 -5.48 4.59
C PHE A 138 7.52 -5.77 5.32
N ASP A 139 7.41 -6.17 6.58
CA ASP A 139 8.54 -6.56 7.41
C ASP A 139 8.84 -8.05 7.24
N PHE A 140 10.10 -8.39 6.96
CA PHE A 140 10.55 -9.79 7.01
C PHE A 140 10.59 -10.31 8.45
N ILE A 141 10.61 -11.64 8.59
CA ILE A 141 10.80 -12.34 9.87
C ILE A 141 11.93 -11.70 10.70
N GLY A 142 11.61 -11.33 11.93
CA GLY A 142 12.55 -10.75 12.89
C GLY A 142 12.88 -9.26 12.69
N ASN A 143 12.22 -8.59 11.75
CA ASN A 143 12.42 -7.17 11.45
C ASN A 143 11.15 -6.34 11.76
N GLY A 144 11.32 -5.04 12.01
CA GLY A 144 10.22 -4.10 12.19
C GLY A 144 9.17 -4.56 13.21
N GLU A 145 7.93 -4.72 12.74
CA GLU A 145 6.78 -5.16 13.55
C GLU A 145 6.59 -6.68 13.55
N SER A 146 7.46 -7.47 12.90
CA SER A 146 7.38 -8.93 12.92
C SER A 146 7.53 -9.44 14.35
N THR A 147 6.64 -10.33 14.76
CA THR A 147 6.70 -10.98 16.07
C THR A 147 7.48 -12.29 16.07
N ALA A 148 7.82 -12.83 14.89
CA ALA A 148 8.66 -14.02 14.73
C ALA A 148 10.15 -13.72 15.01
N ASP A 149 10.90 -14.74 15.44
CA ASP A 149 12.32 -14.62 15.78
C ASP A 149 13.18 -14.62 14.51
N TYR A 150 14.16 -13.72 14.44
CA TYR A 150 15.10 -13.62 13.31
C TYR A 150 15.88 -14.92 13.05
N ILE A 151 15.97 -15.85 14.00
CA ILE A 151 16.55 -17.18 13.79
C ILE A 151 15.83 -17.99 12.70
N ASP A 152 14.55 -17.72 12.47
CA ASP A 152 13.73 -18.39 11.46
C ASP A 152 13.85 -17.74 10.07
N TYR A 153 14.52 -16.59 9.98
CA TYR A 153 14.77 -15.89 8.74
C TYR A 153 15.78 -16.63 7.85
N ASN A 154 15.42 -16.83 6.58
CA ASN A 154 16.32 -17.26 5.51
C ASN A 154 15.78 -16.80 4.14
N PHE A 155 16.56 -16.98 3.07
CA PHE A 155 16.11 -16.54 1.72
C PHE A 155 14.86 -17.26 1.22
N THR A 156 14.59 -18.50 1.67
CA THR A 156 13.36 -19.21 1.30
C THR A 156 12.16 -18.57 1.99
N SER A 157 12.23 -18.37 3.31
CA SER A 157 11.12 -17.73 4.04
C SER A 157 10.87 -16.30 3.57
N ALA A 158 11.92 -15.55 3.21
CA ALA A 158 11.76 -14.22 2.65
C ALA A 158 11.07 -14.20 1.27
N VAL A 159 11.34 -15.20 0.41
CA VAL A 159 10.63 -15.36 -0.86
C VAL A 159 9.19 -15.82 -0.63
N ASP A 160 8.95 -16.69 0.35
CA ASP A 160 7.60 -17.13 0.72
C ASP A 160 6.76 -15.94 1.23
N ASP A 161 7.30 -15.12 2.14
CA ASP A 161 6.65 -13.91 2.63
C ASP A 161 6.37 -12.93 1.48
N THR A 162 7.29 -12.79 0.53
CA THR A 162 7.10 -11.97 -0.68
C THR A 162 5.91 -12.45 -1.49
N ASN A 163 5.84 -13.75 -1.77
CA ASN A 163 4.76 -14.35 -2.57
C ASN A 163 3.40 -14.22 -1.86
N ILE A 164 3.37 -14.41 -0.53
CA ILE A 164 2.15 -14.31 0.28
C ILE A 164 1.67 -12.87 0.39
N ALA A 165 2.57 -11.91 0.67
CA ALA A 165 2.23 -10.50 0.73
C ALA A 165 1.69 -10.00 -0.62
N PHE A 166 2.32 -10.41 -1.73
CA PHE A 166 1.83 -10.14 -3.08
C PHE A 166 0.45 -10.75 -3.32
N ALA A 167 0.26 -12.04 -3.03
CA ALA A 167 -1.01 -12.73 -3.26
C ALA A 167 -2.15 -12.10 -2.46
N TYR A 168 -1.89 -11.69 -1.22
CA TYR A 168 -2.85 -10.97 -0.40
C TYR A 168 -3.23 -9.63 -1.04
N ALA A 169 -2.24 -8.80 -1.40
CA ALA A 169 -2.50 -7.50 -2.02
C ALA A 169 -3.22 -7.63 -3.37
N ALA A 170 -2.81 -8.59 -4.20
CA ALA A 170 -3.43 -8.89 -5.50
C ALA A 170 -4.85 -9.45 -5.39
N SER A 171 -5.28 -9.91 -4.20
CA SER A 171 -6.67 -10.33 -3.96
C SER A 171 -7.64 -9.17 -3.76
N LEU A 172 -7.13 -7.95 -3.55
CA LEU A 172 -7.95 -6.77 -3.35
C LEU A 172 -8.62 -6.32 -4.66
N PRO A 173 -9.92 -5.95 -4.66
CA PRO A 173 -10.66 -5.64 -5.90
C PRO A 173 -10.08 -4.50 -6.76
N ARG A 174 -9.32 -3.58 -6.15
CA ARG A 174 -8.72 -2.42 -6.84
C ARG A 174 -7.32 -2.72 -7.39
N ILE A 175 -6.81 -3.94 -7.24
CA ILE A 175 -5.45 -4.31 -7.66
C ILE A 175 -5.49 -5.25 -8.86
N ASP A 176 -4.71 -4.93 -9.87
CA ASP A 176 -4.48 -5.77 -11.04
C ASP A 176 -3.21 -6.61 -10.82
N GLY A 177 -3.39 -7.80 -10.25
CA GLY A 177 -2.29 -8.74 -10.01
C GLY A 177 -1.59 -9.24 -11.27
N HIS A 178 -2.14 -9.03 -12.47
CA HIS A 178 -1.46 -9.40 -13.72
C HIS A 178 -0.43 -8.37 -14.19
N ARG A 179 -0.48 -7.15 -13.63
CA ARG A 179 0.51 -6.10 -13.87
C ARG A 179 1.28 -5.82 -12.58
N ALA A 180 2.20 -6.72 -12.27
CA ALA A 180 3.02 -6.66 -11.07
C ALA A 180 4.48 -6.36 -11.39
N GLY A 181 5.11 -5.55 -10.54
CA GLY A 181 6.54 -5.36 -10.46
C GLY A 181 7.06 -5.71 -9.07
N ILE A 182 8.37 -5.92 -8.95
CA ILE A 182 9.03 -6.15 -7.69
C ILE A 182 10.32 -5.33 -7.65
N MET A 183 10.61 -4.73 -6.50
CA MET A 183 11.85 -4.02 -6.26
C MET A 183 12.36 -4.29 -4.85
N GLY A 184 13.66 -4.12 -4.64
CA GLY A 184 14.22 -4.31 -3.31
C GLY A 184 15.60 -3.68 -3.15
N TRP A 185 15.93 -3.37 -1.90
CA TRP A 185 17.20 -2.76 -1.52
C TRP A 185 18.17 -3.82 -0.98
N SER A 186 19.39 -3.88 -1.50
CA SER A 186 20.44 -4.79 -0.99
C SER A 186 19.96 -6.25 -0.88
N GLN A 187 19.78 -6.77 0.34
CA GLN A 187 19.16 -8.08 0.60
C GLN A 187 17.78 -8.22 -0.08
N GLY A 188 16.92 -7.21 0.04
CA GLY A 188 15.64 -7.15 -0.66
C GLY A 188 15.79 -7.23 -2.18
N GLY A 189 16.85 -6.66 -2.75
CA GLY A 189 17.13 -6.77 -4.18
C GLY A 189 17.51 -8.20 -4.60
N THR A 190 18.22 -8.92 -3.73
CA THR A 190 18.50 -10.36 -3.94
C THR A 190 17.21 -11.18 -3.89
N ILE A 191 16.35 -10.93 -2.89
CA ILE A 191 15.06 -11.61 -2.74
C ILE A 191 14.14 -11.29 -3.93
N ALA A 192 14.14 -10.05 -4.42
CA ALA A 192 13.36 -9.64 -5.59
C ALA A 192 13.71 -10.47 -6.82
N LEU A 193 15.00 -10.70 -7.07
CA LEU A 193 15.47 -11.55 -8.17
C LEU A 193 15.07 -13.02 -7.98
N LEU A 194 15.18 -13.54 -6.76
CA LEU A 194 14.78 -14.93 -6.45
C LEU A 194 13.27 -15.14 -6.63
N ALA A 195 12.45 -14.22 -6.12
CA ALA A 195 10.99 -14.27 -6.24
C ALA A 195 10.53 -14.11 -7.70
N ALA A 196 11.11 -13.17 -8.44
CA ALA A 196 10.82 -13.01 -9.88
C ALA A 196 11.23 -14.26 -10.68
N GLY A 197 12.33 -14.91 -10.33
CA GLY A 197 12.74 -16.16 -10.97
C GLY A 197 11.77 -17.34 -10.77
N GLN A 198 10.94 -17.30 -9.72
CA GLN A 198 9.88 -18.29 -9.48
C GLN A 198 8.55 -17.92 -10.16
N ASN A 199 8.39 -16.65 -10.57
CA ASN A 199 7.16 -16.08 -11.12
C ASN A 199 7.48 -15.27 -12.41
N PRO A 200 7.81 -15.95 -13.54
CA PRO A 200 8.28 -15.30 -14.76
C PRO A 200 7.18 -14.61 -15.58
#